data_AF-A0A1G6VTI4-F1
#
_entry.id   AF-A0A1G6VTI4-F1
#
_cell.length_a   1.000
_cell.length_b   1.000
_cell.length_c   1.000
_cell.angle_alpha   90.00
_cell.angle_beta   90.00
_cell.angle_gamma   90.00
#
_symmetry.space_group_name_H-M   'P 1'
#
loop_
_entity.id
_entity.type
_entity.pdbx_description
1 polymer ?
#
loop_
_entity_poly.entity_id
_entity_poly.type
_entity_poly.pdbx_seq_one_letter_code
_entity_poly.pdbx_strand_id
1 'polypeptide(L)'
;MGGAVRSCPDVTVVADLTDEEMRYWNSENEVIMSRLEDIISACAAGRGTPALLEEWAELTARLKAVGLRVEVVHARRQRHFLSRQGQAAGRGRGSAGEVW
;
A
#
# COMPACT_ATOMS: atom_id res chain seq x y z
N MET A 1 -34.77 -5.66 29.52
CA MET A 1 -34.72 -5.72 28.04
C MET A 1 -33.31 -5.36 27.61
N GLY A 2 -32.49 -6.37 27.30
CA GLY A 2 -31.07 -6.19 26.96
C GLY A 2 -30.89 -5.82 25.49
N GLY A 3 -30.33 -4.64 25.23
CA GLY A 3 -29.98 -4.19 23.88
C GLY A 3 -28.78 -4.97 23.35
N ALA A 4 -28.96 -5.67 22.23
CA ALA A 4 -27.88 -6.30 21.51
C ALA A 4 -26.92 -5.22 20.99
N VAL A 5 -25.69 -5.21 21.51
CA VAL A 5 -24.57 -4.46 20.92
C VAL A 5 -24.29 -5.11 19.57
N ARG A 6 -24.82 -4.50 18.49
CA ARG A 6 -24.44 -4.84 17.12
C ARG A 6 -22.93 -4.64 16.99
N SER A 7 -22.19 -5.76 16.96
CA SER A 7 -20.79 -5.76 16.56
C SER A 7 -20.70 -5.20 15.14
N CYS A 8 -20.01 -4.07 14.98
CA CYS A 8 -19.72 -3.48 13.68
C CYS A 8 -18.86 -4.46 12.85
N PRO A 9 -19.33 -4.95 11.69
CA PRO A 9 -18.53 -5.76 10.80
C PRO A 9 -17.87 -4.85 9.76
N ASP A 10 -16.85 -4.07 10.14
CA ASP A 10 -16.32 -3.06 9.19
C ASP A 10 -14.82 -2.79 9.27
N VAL A 11 -14.04 -3.71 9.86
CA VAL A 11 -12.60 -3.49 10.07
C VAL A 11 -11.71 -4.52 9.38
N THR A 12 -12.25 -5.66 8.99
CA THR A 12 -11.51 -6.74 8.31
C THR A 12 -11.40 -6.55 6.79
N VAL A 13 -12.46 -6.07 6.14
CA VAL A 13 -12.53 -5.98 4.66
C VAL A 13 -11.49 -5.00 4.07
N VAL A 14 -11.15 -3.93 4.79
CA VAL A 14 -10.16 -2.94 4.33
C VAL A 14 -8.72 -3.46 4.44
N ALA A 15 -8.44 -4.39 5.37
CA ALA A 15 -7.10 -4.94 5.52
C ALA A 15 -6.77 -5.95 4.42
N ASP A 16 -7.71 -6.87 4.14
CA ASP A 16 -7.51 -7.97 3.20
C ASP A 16 -7.36 -7.48 1.75
N LEU A 17 -8.16 -6.48 1.34
CA LEU A 17 -8.03 -5.85 0.01
C LEU A 17 -6.65 -5.20 -0.17
N THR A 18 -6.10 -4.57 0.88
CA THR A 18 -4.78 -3.91 0.77
C THR A 18 -3.60 -4.88 0.74
N ASP A 19 -3.70 -6.06 1.35
CA ASP A 19 -2.61 -7.06 1.32
C ASP A 19 -2.55 -7.81 -0.02
N GLU A 20 -3.71 -8.07 -0.63
CA GLU A 20 -3.78 -8.65 -1.98
C GLU A 20 -3.34 -7.64 -3.05
N GLU A 21 -3.78 -6.38 -2.95
CA GLU A 21 -3.29 -5.29 -3.80
C GLU A 21 -1.77 -5.10 -3.65
N MET A 22 -1.24 -5.08 -2.42
CA MET A 22 0.22 -4.99 -2.19
C MET A 22 0.97 -6.18 -2.80
N ARG A 23 0.45 -7.40 -2.66
CA ARG A 23 1.06 -8.58 -3.29
C ARG A 23 1.07 -8.48 -4.81
N TYR A 24 -0.03 -8.04 -5.40
CA TYR A 24 -0.13 -7.81 -6.84
C TYR A 24 0.88 -6.76 -7.31
N TRP A 25 0.95 -5.60 -6.64
CA TRP A 25 1.90 -4.54 -7.00
C TRP A 25 3.37 -4.94 -6.82
N ASN A 26 3.67 -5.72 -5.77
CA ASN A 26 5.02 -6.26 -5.58
C ASN A 26 5.39 -7.24 -6.69
N SER A 27 4.47 -8.15 -7.07
CA SER A 27 4.70 -9.07 -8.18
C SER A 27 4.86 -8.34 -9.51
N GLU A 28 4.07 -7.29 -9.77
CA GLU A 28 4.22 -6.47 -10.98
C GLU A 28 5.59 -5.76 -11.01
N ASN A 29 6.05 -5.25 -9.86
CA ASN A 29 7.37 -4.63 -9.74
C ASN A 29 8.51 -5.62 -10.01
N GLU A 30 8.45 -6.84 -9.47
CA GLU A 30 9.47 -7.87 -9.71
C GLU A 30 9.59 -8.20 -11.20
N VAL A 31 8.45 -8.35 -11.90
CA VAL A 31 8.43 -8.62 -13.35
C VAL A 31 9.04 -7.45 -14.14
N ILE A 32 8.66 -6.20 -13.81
CA ILE A 32 9.19 -5.01 -14.48
C ILE A 32 10.70 -4.89 -14.26
N MET A 33 11.18 -5.12 -13.03
CA MET A 33 12.60 -5.06 -12.69
C MET A 33 13.41 -6.11 -13.46
N SER A 34 12.94 -7.36 -13.50
CA SER A 34 13.58 -8.43 -14.27
C SER A 34 13.69 -8.07 -15.75
N ARG A 35 12.63 -7.49 -16.33
CA ARG A 35 12.64 -7.07 -17.74
C ARG A 35 13.60 -5.90 -18.00
N LEU A 36 13.70 -4.95 -17.07
CA LEU A 36 14.67 -3.85 -17.16
C LEU A 36 16.12 -4.37 -17.13
N GLU A 37 16.41 -5.38 -16.29
CA GLU A 37 17.73 -6.04 -16.23
C GLU A 37 18.09 -6.73 -17.56
N ASP A 38 17.13 -7.40 -18.20
CA ASP A 38 17.32 -8.00 -19.53
C ASP A 38 17.67 -6.93 -20.57
N ILE A 39 16.97 -5.79 -20.56
CA ILE A 39 17.21 -4.69 -21.50
C ILE A 39 18.61 -4.10 -21.26
N ILE A 40 18.99 -3.87 -20.00
CA ILE A 40 20.33 -3.37 -19.64
C ILE A 40 21.41 -4.34 -20.14
N SER A 41 21.20 -5.64 -19.95
CA SER A 41 22.12 -6.69 -20.38
C SER A 41 22.25 -6.76 -21.91
N ALA A 42 21.13 -6.59 -22.63
CA ALA A 42 21.14 -6.53 -24.10
C ALA A 42 21.88 -5.29 -24.61
N CYS A 43 21.66 -4.13 -24.00
CA CYS A 43 22.37 -2.89 -24.33
C CYS A 43 23.88 -3.01 -24.04
N ALA A 44 24.26 -3.57 -22.88
CA ALA A 44 25.66 -3.80 -22.52
C ALA A 44 26.38 -4.76 -23.49
N ALA A 45 25.64 -5.73 -24.04
CA ALA A 45 26.14 -6.64 -25.07
C ALA A 45 26.13 -6.05 -26.49
N GLY A 46 25.85 -4.75 -26.65
CA GLY A 46 25.80 -4.09 -27.96
C GLY A 46 24.58 -4.45 -28.81
N ARG A 47 23.56 -5.09 -28.24
CA ARG A 47 22.28 -5.42 -28.89
C ARG A 47 21.17 -4.43 -28.55
N GLY A 48 21.53 -3.25 -28.06
CA GLY A 48 20.58 -2.17 -27.78
C GLY A 48 19.92 -1.69 -29.07
N THR A 49 18.60 -1.62 -29.08
CA THR A 49 17.82 -1.07 -30.20
C THR A 49 16.97 0.10 -29.70
N PRO A 50 16.55 1.03 -30.59
CA PRO A 50 15.63 2.10 -30.20
C PRO A 50 14.34 1.58 -29.53
N ALA A 51 13.80 0.48 -30.02
CA ALA A 51 12.62 -0.16 -29.43
C ALA A 51 12.87 -0.63 -27.98
N LEU A 52 14.06 -1.17 -27.68
CA LEU A 52 14.42 -1.54 -26.31
C LEU A 52 14.57 -0.32 -25.39
N LEU A 53 15.02 0.82 -25.91
CA LEU A 53 15.11 2.07 -25.14
C LEU A 53 13.73 2.69 -24.88
N GLU A 54 12.81 2.58 -25.84
CA GLU A 54 11.40 2.97 -25.66
C GLU A 54 10.73 2.08 -24.61
N GLU A 55 10.92 0.76 -24.69
CA GLU A 55 10.43 -0.20 -23.70
C GLU A 55 11.01 0.11 -22.30
N TRP A 56 12.31 0.42 -22.20
CA TRP A 56 12.94 0.84 -20.96
C TRP A 56 12.29 2.09 -20.35
N ALA A 57 11.98 3.09 -21.18
CA ALA A 57 11.34 4.32 -20.72
C ALA A 57 9.91 4.07 -20.20
N GLU A 58 9.14 3.24 -20.91
CA GLU A 58 7.79 2.86 -20.50
C GLU A 58 7.79 2.08 -19.18
N LEU A 59 8.63 1.06 -19.08
CA LEU A 59 8.77 0.23 -17.87
C LEU A 59 9.23 1.05 -16.67
N THR A 60 10.15 1.99 -16.87
CA THR A 60 10.60 2.92 -15.81
C THR A 60 9.45 3.84 -15.35
N ALA A 61 8.61 4.32 -16.27
CA ALA A 61 7.45 5.13 -15.92
C ALA A 61 6.41 4.32 -15.12
N ARG A 62 6.16 3.06 -15.52
CA ARG A 62 5.28 2.14 -14.79
C ARG A 62 5.80 1.85 -13.39
N LEU A 63 7.09 1.57 -13.23
CA LEU A 63 7.71 1.33 -11.91
C LEU A 63 7.50 2.53 -10.96
N LYS A 64 7.68 3.76 -11.46
CA LYS A 64 7.41 4.98 -10.69
C LYS A 64 5.94 5.09 -10.27
N ALA A 65 5.01 4.76 -11.16
CA ALA A 65 3.59 4.78 -10.87
C ALA A 65 3.20 3.76 -9.79
N VAL A 66 3.80 2.56 -9.82
CA VAL A 66 3.57 1.54 -8.78
C VAL A 66 4.17 1.95 -7.44
N GLY A 67 5.39 2.51 -7.42
CA GLY A 67 6.01 3.05 -6.21
C GLY A 67 5.12 4.07 -5.48
N LEU A 68 4.53 5.02 -6.23
CA LEU A 68 3.57 5.99 -5.69
C LEU A 68 2.31 5.32 -5.09
N ARG A 69 1.83 4.22 -5.69
CA ARG A 69 0.66 3.48 -5.17
C ARG A 69 0.98 2.79 -3.84
N VAL A 70 2.15 2.17 -3.73
CA VAL A 70 2.61 1.52 -2.49
C VAL A 70 2.73 2.53 -1.35
N GLU A 71 3.30 3.71 -1.59
CA GLU A 71 3.38 4.78 -0.60
C GLU A 71 2.00 5.25 -0.12
N VAL A 72 1.02 5.40 -1.02
CA VAL A 72 -0.36 5.77 -0.66
C VAL A 72 -1.01 4.71 0.23
N VAL A 73 -0.79 3.42 -0.04
CA VAL A 73 -1.29 2.33 0.80
C VAL A 73 -0.65 2.38 2.18
N HIS A 74 0.67 2.58 2.28
CA HIS A 74 1.35 2.75 3.56
C HIS A 74 0.83 3.96 4.34
N ALA A 75 0.64 5.11 3.69
CA ALA A 75 0.09 6.31 4.31
C ALA A 75 -1.34 6.08 4.85
N ARG A 76 -2.17 5.32 4.11
CA ARG A 76 -3.51 4.91 4.58
C ARG A 76 -3.42 4.02 5.81
N ARG A 77 -2.53 3.01 5.81
CA ARG A 77 -2.31 2.12 6.97
C ARG A 77 -1.85 2.90 8.20
N GLN A 78 -0.87 3.80 8.03
CA GLN A 78 -0.39 4.66 9.11
C GLN A 78 -1.51 5.54 9.68
N ARG A 79 -2.32 6.17 8.82
CA ARG A 79 -3.45 7.00 9.25
C ARG A 79 -4.49 6.19 10.03
N HIS A 80 -4.80 4.97 9.59
CA HIS A 80 -5.72 4.07 10.30
C HIS A 80 -5.17 3.61 11.65
N PHE A 81 -3.87 3.32 11.74
CA PHE A 81 -3.23 2.97 13.00
C PHE A 81 -3.30 4.14 14.00
N LEU A 82 -2.95 5.35 13.55
CA LEU A 82 -2.98 6.56 14.39
C LEU A 82 -4.40 6.93 14.83
N SER A 83 -5.41 6.79 13.97
CA SER A 83 -6.81 7.08 14.34
C SER A 83 -7.34 6.11 15.40
N ARG A 84 -6.97 4.83 15.33
CA ARG A 84 -7.32 3.85 16.38
C ARG A 84 -6.64 4.13 17.71
N GLN A 85 -5.36 4.55 17.71
CA GLN A 85 -4.69 4.97 18.95
C GLN A 85 -5.34 6.22 19.56
N GLY A 86 -5.72 7.21 18.74
CA GLY A 86 -6.41 8.41 19.22
C GLY A 86 -7.78 8.11 19.86
N GLN A 87 -8.54 7.16 19.30
CA GLN A 87 -9.80 6.71 19.88
C GLN A 87 -9.61 5.90 21.18
N ALA A 88 -8.55 5.08 21.26
CA ALA A 88 -8.19 4.37 22.48
C ALA A 88 -7.75 5.32 23.62
N ALA A 89 -7.00 6.38 23.28
CA ALA A 89 -6.59 7.41 24.24
C ALA A 89 -7.76 8.30 24.72
N GLY A 90 -8.75 8.56 23.86
CA GLY A 90 -9.95 9.34 24.21
C GLY A 90 -10.94 8.60 25.12
N ARG A 91 -10.96 7.25 25.09
CA ARG A 91 -11.80 6.43 25.98
C ARG A 91 -11.31 6.37 27.43
N GLY A 92 -10.13 6.89 27.74
CA GLY A 92 -9.58 6.97 29.09
C GLY A 92 -9.87 8.27 29.84
N ARG A 93 -10.49 9.27 29.21
CA ARG A 93 -10.73 10.60 29.83
C ARG A 93 -12.23 10.86 30.04
N GLY A 94 -12.88 9.94 30.74
CA GLY A 94 -14.29 10.05 31.12
C GLY A 94 -14.56 9.37 32.45
N SER A 95 -13.87 9.79 33.51
CA SER A 95 -14.20 9.49 34.92
C SER A 95 -13.31 10.34 35.83
N ALA A 96 -13.56 11.64 35.88
CA ALA A 96 -13.04 12.50 36.94
C ALA A 96 -14.17 13.39 37.44
N GLY A 97 -14.94 12.83 38.38
CA GLY A 97 -15.56 13.54 39.49
C GLY A 97 -16.62 14.60 39.16
N GLU A 98 -17.85 14.15 38.91
CA GLU A 98 -19.02 14.87 39.40
C GLU A 98 -19.45 14.18 40.70
N VAL A 99 -19.06 14.76 41.83
CA VAL A 99 -19.58 14.43 43.16
C VAL A 99 -20.15 15.73 43.69
N TRP A 100 -21.48 15.75 43.75
CA TRP A 100 -22.42 16.63 44.45
C TRP A 100 -21.87 17.92 45.11
#